data_AF-A0A1Y5RBW6-F1
#
_entry.id   AF-A0A1Y5RBW6-F1
#
_cell.length_a   1.000
_cell.length_b   1.000
_cell.length_c   1.000
_cell.angle_alpha   90.00
_cell.angle_beta   90.00
_cell.angle_gamma   90.00
#
_symmetry.space_group_name_H-M   'P 1'
#
loop_
_entity.id
_entity.type
_entity.pdbx_description
1 polymer ?
#
loop_
_entity_poly.entity_id
_entity_poly.type
_entity_poly.pdbx_seq_one_letter_code
_entity_poly.pdbx_strand_id
1 'polypeptide(L)'
;MTEGFDYDDIRGSVEKHLGEDNVGWVQIVTECFENIKLHCDKVEKSFPPVGQIKQKYGSLRIHLDGVREDPFIQSILREAVQKADRSCERCGNASAIQCIGYRYANLCCWHAHEAAAERMADFPTVSLNTQVRSEALQCRSCGYFGQISWGVSGHRCPACVSKGW
;
A
#
# COMPACT_ATOMS: atom_id res chain seq x y z
N MET A 1 -6.85 10.85 23.20
CA MET A 1 -8.00 11.13 22.32
C MET A 1 -7.46 11.07 20.91
N THR A 2 -7.84 10.09 20.10
CA THR A 2 -7.59 10.15 18.67
C THR A 2 -8.37 11.34 18.13
N GLU A 3 -7.68 12.31 17.54
CA GLU A 3 -8.34 13.38 16.79
C GLU A 3 -9.29 12.73 15.78
N GLY A 4 -10.53 13.23 15.71
CA GLY A 4 -11.54 12.68 14.80
C GLY A 4 -11.12 12.90 13.34
N PHE A 5 -11.60 12.02 12.45
CA PHE A 5 -11.41 12.18 11.03
C PHE A 5 -12.25 13.37 10.52
N ASP A 6 -11.58 14.35 9.93
CA ASP A 6 -12.20 15.56 9.40
C ASP A 6 -12.55 15.35 7.92
N TYR A 7 -13.86 15.41 7.61
CA TYR A 7 -14.33 15.29 6.24
C TYR A 7 -14.17 16.58 5.43
N ASP A 8 -13.84 17.71 6.05
CA ASP A 8 -13.49 18.96 5.36
C ASP A 8 -11.98 19.04 5.05
N ASP A 9 -11.15 18.30 5.81
CA ASP A 9 -9.74 18.03 5.52
C ASP A 9 -9.46 16.53 5.43
N ILE A 10 -10.01 15.89 4.39
CA ILE A 10 -9.88 14.45 4.15
C ILE A 10 -8.41 14.06 4.03
N ARG A 11 -7.64 14.81 3.23
CA ARG A 11 -6.25 14.46 2.95
C ARG A 11 -5.40 14.55 4.22
N GLY A 12 -5.48 15.66 4.96
CA GLY A 12 -4.73 15.82 6.21
C GLY A 12 -5.12 14.77 7.25
N SER A 13 -6.41 14.40 7.32
CA SER A 13 -6.87 13.30 8.18
C SER A 13 -6.25 11.96 7.78
N VAL A 14 -6.24 11.63 6.48
CA VAL A 14 -5.63 10.39 5.98
C VAL A 14 -4.13 10.36 6.25
N GLU A 15 -3.41 11.47 6.02
CA GLU A 15 -1.97 11.59 6.28
C GLU A 15 -1.65 11.40 7.77
N LYS A 16 -2.46 11.96 8.69
CA LYS A 16 -2.31 11.71 10.14
C LYS A 16 -2.45 10.23 10.51
N HIS A 17 -3.32 9.49 9.83
CA HIS A 17 -3.55 8.08 10.11
C HIS A 17 -2.51 7.14 9.46
N LEU A 18 -2.10 7.42 8.23
CA LEU A 18 -1.21 6.54 7.46
C LEU A 18 0.26 6.96 7.48
N GLY A 19 0.55 8.21 7.79
CA GLY A 19 1.87 8.83 7.65
C GLY A 19 2.08 9.47 6.28
N GLU A 20 2.72 10.64 6.26
CA GLU A 20 2.95 11.47 5.07
C GLU A 20 3.79 10.78 3.99
N ASP A 21 4.71 9.89 4.39
CA ASP A 21 5.58 9.13 3.47
C ASP A 21 4.81 8.10 2.62
N ASN A 22 3.58 7.75 3.01
CA ASN A 22 2.76 6.75 2.33
C ASN A 22 1.88 7.37 1.24
N VAL A 23 2.46 8.26 0.43
CA VAL A 23 1.77 9.09 -0.58
C VAL A 23 0.86 8.26 -1.50
N GLY A 24 1.34 7.07 -1.92
CA GLY A 24 0.58 6.16 -2.77
C GLY A 24 -0.75 5.71 -2.15
N TRP A 25 -0.71 5.25 -0.89
CA TRP A 25 -1.93 4.86 -0.18
C TRP A 25 -2.73 6.06 0.30
N VAL A 26 -2.09 7.15 0.69
CA VAL A 26 -2.76 8.42 1.04
C VAL A 26 -3.65 8.87 -0.12
N GLN A 27 -3.16 8.85 -1.36
CA GLN A 27 -3.96 9.20 -2.53
C GLN A 27 -5.17 8.27 -2.69
N ILE A 28 -4.96 6.96 -2.65
CA ILE A 28 -6.04 5.96 -2.80
C ILE A 28 -7.14 6.16 -1.75
N VAL A 29 -6.75 6.39 -0.50
CA VAL A 29 -7.68 6.54 0.62
C VAL A 29 -8.35 7.91 0.60
N THR A 30 -7.65 8.96 0.16
CA THR A 30 -8.26 10.30 -0.06
C THR A 30 -9.36 10.21 -1.10
N GLU A 31 -9.08 9.64 -2.28
CA GLU A 31 -10.07 9.42 -3.35
C GLU A 31 -11.28 8.60 -2.84
N CYS A 32 -11.03 7.59 -1.99
CA CYS A 32 -12.08 6.79 -1.36
C CYS A 32 -13.02 7.64 -0.49
N PHE A 33 -12.47 8.45 0.42
CA PHE A 33 -13.27 9.28 1.33
C PHE A 33 -13.92 10.47 0.64
N GLU A 34 -13.33 11.03 -0.41
CA GLU A 34 -13.96 12.04 -1.25
C GLU A 34 -15.23 11.49 -1.92
N ASN A 35 -15.17 10.26 -2.45
CA ASN A 35 -16.35 9.61 -3.02
C ASN A 35 -17.42 9.29 -1.95
N ILE A 36 -17.01 8.91 -0.73
CA ILE A 36 -17.94 8.72 0.39
C ILE A 36 -18.61 10.03 0.76
N LYS A 37 -17.85 11.14 0.86
CA LYS A 37 -18.37 12.48 1.13
C LYS A 37 -19.43 12.88 0.09
N LEU A 38 -19.08 12.79 -1.19
CA LEU A 38 -19.98 13.09 -2.31
C LEU A 38 -21.27 12.27 -2.26
N HIS A 39 -21.20 10.99 -1.90
CA HIS A 39 -22.38 10.15 -1.76
C HIS A 39 -23.25 10.58 -0.58
N CYS A 40 -22.66 10.76 0.61
CA CYS A 40 -23.36 11.23 1.80
C CYS A 40 -24.06 12.58 1.57
N ASP A 41 -23.37 13.53 0.91
CA ASP A 41 -23.94 14.83 0.54
C ASP A 41 -25.14 14.65 -0.40
N LYS A 42 -25.04 13.76 -1.39
CA LYS A 42 -26.11 13.48 -2.36
C LYS A 42 -27.34 12.81 -1.73
N VAL A 43 -27.14 11.93 -0.75
CA VAL A 43 -28.24 11.22 -0.07
C VAL A 43 -28.69 11.88 1.24
N GLU A 44 -28.17 13.08 1.52
CA GLU A 44 -28.45 13.87 2.74
C GLU A 44 -28.25 13.06 4.03
N LYS A 45 -27.18 12.25 4.10
CA LYS A 45 -26.83 11.44 5.28
C LYS A 45 -25.57 11.96 5.96
N SER A 46 -25.47 11.72 7.27
CA SER A 46 -24.26 12.01 8.02
C SER A 46 -23.07 11.18 7.53
N PHE A 47 -21.88 11.76 7.59
CA PHE A 47 -20.66 11.05 7.27
C PHE A 47 -20.39 9.91 8.24
N PRO A 48 -19.83 8.79 7.76
CA PRO A 48 -19.53 7.69 8.63
C PRO A 48 -18.34 8.01 9.55
N PRO A 49 -18.44 7.75 10.87
CA PRO A 49 -17.31 7.89 11.76
C PRO A 49 -16.18 6.92 11.37
N VAL A 50 -14.96 7.44 11.27
CA VAL A 50 -13.77 6.64 10.96
C VAL A 50 -13.11 6.22 12.26
N GLY A 51 -13.15 4.92 12.55
CA GLY A 51 -12.53 4.36 13.75
C GLY A 51 -11.01 4.24 13.59
N GLN A 52 -10.54 3.69 12.46
CA GLN A 52 -9.11 3.55 12.20
C GLN A 52 -8.78 3.33 10.73
N ILE A 53 -7.71 3.96 10.26
CA ILE A 53 -7.03 3.64 9.01
C ILE A 53 -5.61 3.22 9.38
N LYS A 54 -5.18 2.01 8.98
CA LYS A 54 -3.85 1.49 9.33
C LYS A 54 -3.30 0.51 8.30
N GLN A 55 -1.99 0.35 8.31
CA GLN A 55 -1.30 -0.79 7.71
C GLN A 55 -1.28 -1.98 8.69
N LYS A 56 -1.52 -3.19 8.19
CA LYS A 56 -1.27 -4.42 8.94
C LYS A 56 -0.80 -5.53 8.00
N TYR A 57 0.40 -6.07 8.28
CA TYR A 57 1.00 -7.17 7.50
C TYR A 57 1.15 -6.88 6.00
N GLY A 58 1.42 -5.64 5.61
CA GLY A 58 1.53 -5.26 4.20
C GLY A 58 0.21 -4.90 3.53
N SER A 59 -0.92 -4.95 4.24
CA SER A 59 -2.24 -4.60 3.69
C SER A 59 -2.86 -3.39 4.39
N LEU A 60 -3.67 -2.66 3.64
CA LEU A 60 -4.47 -1.54 4.15
C LEU A 60 -5.69 -2.07 4.92
N ARG A 61 -6.02 -1.43 6.05
CA ARG A 61 -7.25 -1.68 6.81
C ARG A 61 -7.94 -0.37 7.11
N ILE A 62 -9.20 -0.26 6.69
CA ILE A 62 -10.09 0.86 7.00
C ILE A 62 -11.24 0.32 7.86
N HIS A 63 -11.44 0.91 9.03
CA HIS A 63 -12.49 0.58 9.97
C HIS A 63 -13.38 1.81 10.13
N LEU A 64 -14.66 1.67 9.75
CA LEU A 64 -15.70 2.66 10.01
C LEU A 64 -16.58 2.18 11.15
N ASP A 65 -16.96 3.08 12.04
CA ASP A 65 -17.87 2.78 13.14
C ASP A 65 -19.32 2.99 12.68
N GLY A 66 -20.22 2.06 13.04
CA GLY A 66 -21.66 2.18 12.73
C GLY A 66 -22.07 1.98 11.26
N VAL A 67 -21.13 1.85 10.31
CA VAL A 67 -21.43 1.66 8.88
C VAL A 67 -21.62 0.20 8.54
N ARG A 68 -22.78 -0.36 8.89
CA ARG A 68 -23.11 -1.74 8.48
C ARG A 68 -24.06 -1.83 7.28
N GLU A 69 -24.66 -0.73 6.84
CA GLU A 69 -25.85 -0.82 5.97
C GLU A 69 -25.84 -0.04 4.65
N ASP A 70 -24.81 0.75 4.32
CA ASP A 70 -24.74 1.44 3.00
C ASP A 70 -23.90 0.64 1.98
N PRO A 71 -24.52 0.02 0.95
CA PRO A 71 -23.79 -0.83 -0.01
C PRO A 71 -22.80 -0.06 -0.88
N PHE A 72 -23.06 1.23 -1.15
CA PHE A 72 -22.17 2.05 -1.96
C PHE A 72 -20.86 2.31 -1.22
N ILE A 73 -20.95 2.73 0.05
CA ILE A 73 -19.78 2.95 0.90
C ILE A 73 -18.96 1.65 1.04
N GLN A 74 -19.63 0.51 1.24
CA GLN A 74 -18.95 -0.79 1.32
C GLN A 74 -18.25 -1.19 0.01
N SER A 75 -18.81 -0.86 -1.15
CA SER A 75 -18.16 -1.10 -2.45
C SER A 75 -16.89 -0.27 -2.60
N ILE A 76 -16.99 1.04 -2.34
CA ILE A 76 -15.86 1.96 -2.51
C ILE A 76 -14.71 1.64 -1.55
N LEU A 77 -15.02 1.32 -0.29
CA LEU A 77 -14.00 0.87 0.67
C LEU A 77 -13.28 -0.39 0.18
N ARG A 78 -14.04 -1.36 -0.34
CA ARG A 78 -13.49 -2.61 -0.86
C ARG A 78 -12.60 -2.36 -2.06
N GLU A 79 -13.02 -1.51 -2.98
CA GLU A 79 -12.25 -1.11 -4.16
C GLU A 79 -10.94 -0.41 -3.75
N ALA A 80 -11.01 0.52 -2.80
CA ALA A 80 -9.84 1.22 -2.28
C ALA A 80 -8.83 0.25 -1.62
N VAL A 81 -9.30 -0.67 -0.77
CA VAL A 81 -8.44 -1.70 -0.16
C VAL A 81 -7.84 -2.61 -1.23
N GLN A 82 -8.62 -3.06 -2.21
CA GLN A 82 -8.11 -3.90 -3.31
C GLN A 82 -7.08 -3.17 -4.18
N LYS A 83 -7.29 -1.87 -4.44
CA LYS A 83 -6.32 -1.00 -5.14
C LYS A 83 -5.04 -0.88 -4.32
N ALA A 84 -5.14 -0.60 -3.02
CA ALA A 84 -4.00 -0.50 -2.12
C ALA A 84 -3.21 -1.82 -2.00
N ASP A 85 -3.88 -2.97 -1.94
CA ASP A 85 -3.24 -4.29 -1.86
C ASP A 85 -2.39 -4.63 -3.09
N ARG A 86 -2.59 -3.92 -4.22
CA ARG A 86 -1.82 -4.08 -5.46
C ARG A 86 -0.93 -2.88 -5.77
N SER A 87 -0.82 -1.93 -4.83
CA SER A 87 -0.13 -0.66 -5.04
C SER A 87 0.87 -0.37 -3.93
N CYS A 88 1.96 0.29 -4.29
CA CYS A 88 3.02 0.62 -3.37
C CYS A 88 2.53 1.66 -2.37
N GLU A 89 2.73 1.41 -1.07
CA GLU A 89 2.31 2.33 -0.01
C GLU A 89 2.94 3.72 -0.18
N ARG A 90 4.19 3.80 -0.65
CA ARG A 90 4.91 5.07 -0.87
C ARG A 90 4.52 5.82 -2.15
N CYS A 91 4.38 5.16 -3.30
CA CYS A 91 4.19 5.87 -4.58
C CYS A 91 3.03 5.40 -5.46
N GLY A 92 2.26 4.41 -5.06
CA GLY A 92 1.10 3.94 -5.81
C GLY A 92 1.41 3.05 -7.03
N ASN A 93 2.68 2.88 -7.40
CA ASN A 93 3.08 1.94 -8.45
C ASN A 93 2.66 0.51 -8.12
N ALA A 94 2.45 -0.31 -9.15
CA ALA A 94 2.14 -1.72 -8.98
C ALA A 94 3.16 -2.44 -8.08
N SER A 95 2.66 -3.16 -7.08
CA SER A 95 3.50 -3.88 -6.12
C SER A 95 2.79 -5.08 -5.53
N ALA A 96 3.54 -5.83 -4.73
CA ALA A 96 3.04 -6.89 -3.90
C ALA A 96 3.67 -6.79 -2.50
N ILE A 97 3.09 -7.50 -1.54
CA ILE A 97 3.61 -7.57 -0.17
C ILE A 97 5.02 -8.19 -0.16
N GLN A 98 5.96 -7.47 0.43
CA GLN A 98 7.34 -7.92 0.69
C GLN A 98 7.55 -8.17 2.18
N CYS A 99 8.42 -9.10 2.53
CA CYS A 99 8.86 -9.36 3.90
C CYS A 99 10.34 -8.93 4.07
N ILE A 100 10.56 -7.64 4.28
CA ILE A 100 11.88 -7.01 4.29
C ILE A 100 12.36 -6.88 5.73
N GLY A 101 13.40 -7.63 6.11
CA GLY A 101 13.94 -7.60 7.48
C GLY A 101 12.87 -7.91 8.54
N TYR A 102 12.07 -8.96 8.33
CA TYR A 102 10.93 -9.37 9.17
C TYR A 102 9.75 -8.38 9.22
N ARG A 103 9.78 -7.29 8.44
CA ARG A 103 8.68 -6.35 8.34
C ARG A 103 7.92 -6.54 7.02
N TYR A 104 6.61 -6.69 7.13
CA TYR A 104 5.73 -6.73 5.97
C TYR A 104 5.38 -5.31 5.51
N ALA A 105 5.55 -5.05 4.22
CA ALA A 105 5.22 -3.78 3.57
C ALA A 105 4.79 -4.01 2.11
N ASN A 106 3.90 -3.18 1.56
CA ASN A 106 3.54 -3.26 0.14
C ASN A 106 4.37 -2.25 -0.64
N LEU A 107 5.50 -2.69 -1.19
CA LEU A 107 6.47 -1.79 -1.81
C LEU A 107 6.77 -2.25 -3.22
N CYS A 108 6.86 -1.30 -4.15
CA CYS A 108 7.41 -1.57 -5.47
C CYS A 108 8.91 -1.89 -5.37
N CYS A 109 9.51 -2.45 -6.41
CA CYS A 109 10.90 -2.93 -6.35
C CYS A 109 11.92 -1.86 -5.94
N TRP A 110 11.69 -0.60 -6.30
CA TRP A 110 12.55 0.53 -5.94
C TRP A 110 12.49 0.82 -4.44
N HIS A 111 11.31 1.08 -3.90
CA HIS A 111 11.13 1.32 -2.47
C HIS A 111 11.44 0.08 -1.62
N ALA A 112 11.27 -1.12 -2.16
CA ALA A 112 11.70 -2.35 -1.48
C ALA A 112 13.23 -2.41 -1.34
N HIS A 113 13.99 -1.96 -2.34
CA HIS A 113 15.44 -1.85 -2.23
C HIS A 113 15.90 -0.79 -1.25
N GLU A 114 15.25 0.38 -1.23
CA GLU A 114 15.53 1.44 -0.25
C GLU A 114 15.27 0.94 1.17
N ALA A 115 14.08 0.38 1.39
CA ALA A 115 13.70 -0.22 2.66
C ALA A 115 14.65 -1.33 3.11
N ALA A 116 15.20 -2.11 2.18
CA ALA A 116 16.16 -3.15 2.50
C ALA A 116 17.54 -2.58 2.83
N ALA A 117 18.02 -1.59 2.07
CA ALA A 117 19.27 -0.90 2.38
C ALA A 117 19.23 -0.22 3.77
N GLU A 118 18.06 0.28 4.18
CA GLU A 118 17.85 0.84 5.52
C GLU A 118 17.83 -0.21 6.64
N ARG A 119 17.32 -1.42 6.37
CA ARG A 119 16.96 -2.41 7.41
C ARG A 119 17.89 -3.62 7.48
N MET A 120 18.65 -3.86 6.43
CA MET A 120 19.44 -5.08 6.24
C MET A 120 20.88 -4.68 5.91
N ALA A 121 21.78 -4.85 6.87
CA ALA A 121 23.20 -4.48 6.72
C ALA A 121 23.87 -5.18 5.52
N ASP A 122 23.46 -6.42 5.23
CA ASP A 122 24.07 -7.25 4.19
C ASP A 122 23.37 -7.15 2.82
N PHE A 123 22.39 -6.25 2.63
CA PHE A 123 21.71 -6.09 1.33
C PHE A 123 22.66 -5.47 0.28
N PRO A 124 22.78 -6.01 -0.95
CA PRO A 124 21.91 -7.00 -1.61
C PRO A 124 22.37 -8.46 -1.54
N THR A 125 23.35 -8.80 -0.70
CA THR A 125 23.84 -10.19 -0.53
C THR A 125 22.75 -11.14 -0.03
N VAL A 126 21.73 -10.61 0.64
CA VAL A 126 20.57 -11.34 1.16
C VAL A 126 19.26 -10.93 0.46
N SER A 127 18.40 -11.92 0.22
CA SER A 127 17.14 -11.76 -0.53
C SER A 127 16.04 -11.04 0.26
N LEU A 128 15.26 -10.21 -0.41
CA LEU A 128 14.11 -9.44 0.12
C LEU A 128 12.92 -10.28 0.56
N ASN A 129 12.78 -11.51 0.08
CA ASN A 129 11.61 -12.34 0.33
C ASN A 129 12.00 -13.81 0.46
N THR A 130 12.63 -14.15 1.60
CA THR A 130 13.11 -15.52 1.87
C THR A 130 11.98 -16.52 2.12
N GLN A 131 10.76 -16.03 2.40
CA GLN A 131 9.60 -16.85 2.74
C GLN A 131 8.70 -17.18 1.54
N VAL A 132 8.67 -16.33 0.51
CA VAL A 132 7.86 -16.56 -0.71
C VAL A 132 8.74 -17.20 -1.79
N ARG A 133 8.33 -18.37 -2.27
CA ARG A 133 8.96 -19.05 -3.41
C ARG A 133 7.97 -19.09 -4.56
N SER A 134 8.21 -18.27 -5.58
CA SER A 134 7.50 -18.35 -6.85
C SER A 134 8.51 -18.11 -7.96
N GLU A 135 8.81 -19.14 -8.73
CA GLU A 135 9.79 -19.06 -9.81
C GLU A 135 9.38 -18.07 -10.91
N ALA A 136 8.09 -17.76 -11.04
CA ALA A 136 7.55 -16.89 -12.09
C ALA A 136 7.59 -15.39 -11.73
N LEU A 137 7.52 -15.02 -10.45
CA LEU A 137 7.35 -13.62 -10.02
C LEU A 137 8.46 -13.13 -9.09
N GLN A 138 9.50 -13.93 -8.87
CA GLN A 138 10.60 -13.60 -7.97
C GLN A 138 11.88 -13.20 -8.73
N CYS A 139 12.40 -12.01 -8.42
CA CYS A 139 13.68 -11.55 -8.94
C CYS A 139 14.81 -12.49 -8.49
N ARG A 140 15.59 -13.01 -9.45
CA ARG A 140 16.72 -13.91 -9.17
C ARG A 140 17.93 -13.23 -8.53
N SER A 141 18.06 -11.90 -8.66
CA SER A 141 19.17 -11.16 -8.03
C SER A 141 18.88 -10.79 -6.58
N CYS A 142 17.70 -10.23 -6.29
CA CYS A 142 17.37 -9.68 -4.96
C CYS A 142 16.22 -10.38 -4.25
N GLY A 143 15.54 -11.34 -4.87
CA GLY A 143 14.37 -12.02 -4.29
C GLY A 143 13.08 -11.19 -4.22
N TYR A 144 13.03 -9.98 -4.79
CA TYR A 144 11.79 -9.18 -4.89
C TYR A 144 10.66 -9.99 -5.54
N PHE A 145 9.46 -9.94 -4.96
CA PHE A 145 8.28 -10.62 -5.51
C PHE A 145 7.32 -9.61 -6.14
N GLY A 146 7.02 -9.70 -7.44
CA GLY A 146 6.07 -8.81 -8.11
C GLY A 146 6.42 -8.57 -9.58
N GLN A 147 6.47 -7.29 -9.98
CA GLN A 147 6.84 -6.94 -11.36
C GLN A 147 8.27 -7.36 -11.68
N ILE A 148 8.40 -8.24 -12.68
CA ILE A 148 9.66 -8.74 -13.22
C ILE A 148 9.82 -8.24 -14.66
N SER A 149 11.02 -7.79 -15.01
CA SER A 149 11.40 -7.48 -16.38
C SER A 149 11.84 -8.76 -17.08
N TRP A 150 11.12 -9.15 -18.12
CA TRP A 150 11.47 -10.30 -18.97
C TRP A 150 12.32 -9.81 -20.15
N GLY A 151 13.57 -10.28 -20.25
CA GLY A 151 14.47 -9.88 -21.32
C GLY A 151 15.86 -10.53 -21.22
N VAL A 152 16.83 -10.02 -21.99
CA VAL A 152 18.22 -10.51 -22.03
C VAL A 152 18.88 -10.51 -20.64
N SER A 153 18.40 -9.63 -19.77
CA SER A 153 18.81 -9.50 -18.38
C SER A 153 18.37 -10.68 -17.49
N GLY A 154 17.52 -11.59 -17.96
CA GLY A 154 16.98 -12.66 -17.11
C GLY A 154 15.88 -12.18 -16.16
N HIS A 155 15.46 -13.07 -15.26
CA HIS A 155 14.32 -12.91 -14.35
C HIS A 155 14.62 -11.93 -13.21
N ARG A 156 14.73 -10.62 -13.53
CA ARG A 156 15.12 -9.56 -12.60
C ARG A 156 14.04 -8.49 -12.47
N CYS A 157 13.93 -7.89 -11.28
CA CYS A 157 13.06 -6.74 -11.08
C CYS A 157 13.63 -5.48 -11.77
N PRO A 158 12.80 -4.49 -12.13
CA PRO A 158 13.25 -3.25 -12.79
C PRO A 158 14.42 -2.56 -12.09
N ALA A 159 14.41 -2.53 -10.75
CA ALA A 159 15.46 -1.88 -9.98
C ALA A 159 16.80 -2.63 -10.04
N CYS A 160 16.81 -3.97 -10.10
CA CYS A 160 18.05 -4.73 -10.31
C CYS A 160 18.61 -4.50 -11.72
N VAL A 161 17.73 -4.53 -12.73
CA VAL A 161 18.12 -4.25 -14.13
C VAL A 161 18.77 -2.88 -14.24
N SER A 162 18.15 -1.85 -13.65
CA SER A 162 18.69 -0.48 -13.69
C SER A 162 20.00 -0.31 -12.94
N LYS A 163 20.25 -1.09 -11.87
CA LYS A 163 21.49 -1.03 -11.07
C LYS A 163 22.60 -1.92 -11.61
N GLY A 164 22.32 -2.76 -12.62
CA GLY A 164 23.27 -3.74 -13.14
C GLY A 164 23.51 -4.94 -12.22
N TRP A 165 22.61 -5.19 -11.25
CA TRP A 165 22.63 -6.34 -10.33
C TRP A 165 21.91 -7.56 -10.91
#